data_AF-A0A8C4P2T5-F1
#
_entry.id   AF-A0A8C4P2T5-F1
#
_cell.length_a   1.000
_cell.length_b   1.000
_cell.length_c   1.000
_cell.angle_alpha   90.00
_cell.angle_beta   90.00
_cell.angle_gamma   90.00
#
_symmetry.space_group_name_H-M   'P 1'
#
loop_
_entity.id
_entity.type
_entity.pdbx_description
1 polymer ?
#
loop_
_entity_poly.entity_id
_entity_poly.type
_entity_poly.pdbx_seq_one_letter_code
_entity_poly.pdbx_strand_id
1 'polypeptide(L)'
;MLTGPREEIVYVPCIYRNTGRKRPDFLATVDVNPKSPHYCQVIHRLPMPNVGDELHHSGWNVCSSCFGDTTKMRNRLILPSLISSRIYVVDTGTNPRAPRLYKVP
;
A
#
# COMPACT_ATOMS: atom_id res chain seq x y z
N MET A 1 -7.43 25.84 -2.22
CA MET A 1 -6.96 24.44 -2.36
C MET A 1 -5.70 24.29 -1.51
N LEU A 2 -5.54 23.12 -0.86
CA LEU A 2 -4.26 22.72 -0.27
C LEU A 2 -3.19 22.71 -1.38
N THR A 3 -2.04 23.34 -1.16
CA THR A 3 -0.99 23.63 -2.16
C THR A 3 -0.10 22.43 -2.51
N GLY A 4 -0.50 21.21 -2.13
CA GLY A 4 0.27 19.99 -2.41
C GLY A 4 0.16 19.55 -3.87
N PRO A 5 1.16 18.82 -4.39
CA PRO A 5 1.06 18.21 -5.71
C PRO A 5 -0.12 17.22 -5.74
N ARG A 6 -0.70 17.04 -6.93
CA ARG A 6 -1.74 16.02 -7.15
C ARG A 6 -1.11 14.64 -7.17
N GLU A 7 -1.77 13.68 -6.52
CA GLU A 7 -1.29 12.30 -6.49
C GLU A 7 -1.32 11.63 -7.87
N GLU A 8 -0.29 10.84 -8.15
CA GLU A 8 -0.15 10.08 -9.39
C GLU A 8 -0.46 8.59 -9.23
N ILE A 9 -0.43 8.06 -8.00
CA ILE A 9 -0.73 6.66 -7.70
C ILE A 9 -1.56 6.53 -6.43
N VAL A 10 -2.29 5.41 -6.31
CA VAL A 10 -3.03 5.02 -5.10
C VAL A 10 -2.71 3.57 -4.75
N TYR A 11 -2.52 3.29 -3.46
CA TYR A 11 -2.38 1.93 -2.95
C TYR A 11 -3.71 1.43 -2.40
N VAL A 12 -4.14 0.24 -2.82
CA VAL A 12 -5.46 -0.33 -2.48
C VAL A 12 -5.30 -1.74 -1.93
N PRO A 13 -5.63 -1.99 -0.64
CA PRO A 13 -5.78 -3.34 -0.12
C PRO A 13 -6.85 -4.11 -0.89
N CYS A 14 -6.51 -5.31 -1.37
CA CYS A 14 -7.42 -6.17 -2.13
C CYS A 14 -7.53 -7.54 -1.46
N ILE A 15 -8.77 -7.93 -1.18
CA ILE A 15 -9.10 -9.03 -0.26
C ILE A 15 -9.68 -10.21 -1.03
N TYR A 16 -9.21 -11.42 -0.78
CA TYR A 16 -9.81 -12.66 -1.28
C TYR A 16 -10.63 -13.42 -0.23
N ARG A 17 -10.53 -13.05 1.06
CA ARG A 17 -11.35 -13.67 2.10
C ARG A 17 -12.85 -13.60 1.76
N ASN A 18 -13.57 -14.68 2.04
CA ASN A 18 -14.99 -14.86 1.72
C ASN A 18 -15.37 -14.83 0.23
N THR A 19 -14.40 -14.88 -0.69
CA THR A 19 -14.69 -14.98 -2.14
C THR A 19 -14.69 -16.43 -2.67
N GLY A 20 -14.41 -17.42 -1.81
CA GLY A 20 -14.19 -18.82 -2.20
C GLY A 20 -12.81 -19.09 -2.85
N ARG A 21 -12.00 -18.05 -3.07
CA ARG A 21 -10.64 -18.19 -3.64
C ARG A 21 -9.61 -18.39 -2.52
N LYS A 22 -8.91 -19.52 -2.53
CA LYS A 22 -7.80 -19.80 -1.61
C LYS A 22 -6.49 -19.15 -2.09
N ARG A 23 -6.45 -17.81 -2.09
CA ARG A 23 -5.31 -16.98 -2.50
C ARG A 23 -4.98 -15.94 -1.42
N PRO A 24 -3.70 -15.52 -1.32
CA PRO A 24 -3.33 -14.44 -0.42
C PRO A 24 -3.92 -13.11 -0.91
N ASP A 25 -4.30 -12.26 0.04
CA ASP A 25 -4.61 -10.87 -0.23
C ASP A 25 -3.40 -10.15 -0.86
N PHE A 26 -3.62 -8.98 -1.45
CA PHE A 26 -2.54 -8.24 -2.08
C PHE A 26 -2.76 -6.73 -1.99
N LEU A 27 -1.67 -5.97 -2.11
CA LEU A 27 -1.72 -4.52 -2.28
C LEU A 27 -1.66 -4.19 -3.78
N ALA A 28 -2.68 -3.55 -4.31
CA ALA A 28 -2.66 -3.00 -5.67
C ALA A 28 -2.03 -1.60 -5.67
N THR A 29 -1.19 -1.32 -6.67
CA THR A 29 -0.82 0.05 -7.04
C THR A 29 -1.60 0.42 -8.28
N VAL A 30 -2.40 1.50 -8.19
CA VAL A 30 -3.23 2.02 -9.27
C VAL A 30 -2.63 3.33 -9.76
N ASP A 31 -2.47 3.49 -11.07
CA ASP A 31 -2.07 4.76 -11.68
C ASP A 31 -3.30 5.67 -11.82
N VAL A 32 -3.23 6.85 -11.22
CA VAL A 32 -4.31 7.85 -11.23
C VAL A 32 -3.91 9.15 -11.91
N ASN A 33 -2.77 9.16 -12.62
CA ASN A 33 -2.34 10.29 -13.45
C ASN A 33 -3.04 10.28 -14.82
N PRO A 34 -3.91 11.24 -15.16
CA PRO A 34 -4.63 11.30 -16.44
C PRO A 34 -3.73 11.46 -17.67
N LYS A 35 -2.46 11.84 -17.48
CA LYS A 35 -1.46 11.93 -18.55
C LYS A 35 -0.72 10.61 -18.77
N SER A 36 -0.89 9.62 -17.89
CA SER A 36 -0.25 8.31 -18.00
C SER A 36 -0.97 7.44 -19.03
N PRO A 37 -0.25 6.67 -19.87
CA PRO A 37 -0.88 5.65 -20.72
C PRO A 37 -1.53 4.51 -19.90
N HIS A 38 -1.23 4.43 -18.60
CA HIS A 38 -1.79 3.46 -17.66
C HIS A 38 -2.88 4.06 -16.76
N TYR A 39 -3.40 5.24 -17.08
CA TYR A 39 -4.44 5.89 -16.27
C TYR A 39 -5.62 4.93 -15.98
N CYS A 40 -6.04 4.87 -14.72
CA CYS A 40 -7.09 3.98 -14.21
C CYS A 40 -6.78 2.47 -14.32
N GLN A 41 -5.50 2.10 -14.40
CA GLN A 41 -5.07 0.69 -14.43
C GLN A 41 -4.33 0.30 -13.14
N VAL A 42 -4.44 -0.98 -12.78
CA VAL A 42 -3.58 -1.60 -11.77
C VAL A 42 -2.21 -1.86 -12.41
N ILE A 43 -1.21 -1.07 -12.03
CA ILE A 43 0.15 -1.14 -12.58
C ILE A 43 1.06 -2.11 -11.81
N HIS A 44 0.68 -2.47 -10.58
CA HIS A 44 1.42 -3.45 -9.78
C HIS A 44 0.50 -4.16 -8.77
N ARG A 45 0.84 -5.42 -8.46
CA ARG A 45 0.18 -6.21 -7.41
C ARG A 45 1.27 -6.83 -6.54
N LEU A 46 1.31 -6.45 -5.27
CA LEU A 46 2.16 -7.06 -4.26
C LEU A 46 1.37 -8.12 -3.48
N PRO A 47 1.48 -9.42 -3.79
CA PRO A 47 0.82 -10.46 -3.02
C PRO A 47 1.42 -10.56 -1.61
N MET A 48 0.56 -10.76 -0.62
CA MET A 48 1.01 -11.13 0.73
C MET A 48 1.48 -12.60 0.74
N PRO A 49 2.37 -12.97 1.67
CA PRO A 49 2.92 -14.32 1.71
C PRO A 49 1.93 -15.37 2.25
N ASN A 50 0.85 -14.96 2.94
CA ASN A 50 -0.03 -15.88 3.65
C ASN A 50 -1.48 -15.77 3.15
N VAL A 51 -2.20 -16.90 3.23
CA VAL A 51 -3.65 -16.97 2.95
C VAL A 51 -4.43 -16.78 4.25
N GLY A 52 -5.67 -16.30 4.14
CA GLY A 52 -6.54 -16.09 5.29
C GLY A 52 -6.24 -14.80 6.05
N ASP A 53 -5.39 -13.95 5.47
CA ASP A 53 -5.38 -12.54 5.82
C ASP A 53 -6.69 -11.86 5.39
N GLU A 54 -6.96 -10.73 6.02
CA GLU A 54 -8.00 -9.80 5.64
C GLU A 54 -7.39 -8.40 5.74
N LEU A 55 -6.65 -8.01 4.70
CA LEU A 55 -6.10 -6.65 4.63
C LEU A 55 -7.25 -5.66 4.59
N HIS A 56 -7.37 -4.77 5.56
CA HIS A 56 -8.56 -3.92 5.67
C HIS A 56 -8.22 -2.42 5.66
N HIS A 57 -7.53 -1.97 6.70
CA HIS A 57 -7.03 -0.60 6.77
C HIS A 57 -5.52 -0.55 6.55
N SER A 58 -5.05 0.63 6.15
CA SER A 58 -3.62 0.89 5.93
C SER A 58 -3.27 2.29 6.42
N GLY A 59 -2.04 2.45 6.90
CA GLY A 59 -1.54 3.74 7.37
C GLY A 59 -0.08 3.97 6.97
N TRP A 60 0.33 5.23 6.94
CA TRP A 60 1.72 5.60 6.68
C TRP A 60 2.53 5.58 7.97
N ASN A 61 3.82 5.19 7.89
CA ASN A 61 4.73 5.25 9.03
C ASN A 61 4.96 6.68 9.55
N VAL A 62 4.89 7.67 8.65
CA VAL A 62 5.09 9.09 8.93
C VAL A 62 4.09 9.90 8.12
N CYS A 63 3.59 11.00 8.68
CA CYS A 63 2.74 11.98 7.99
C CYS A 63 3.10 13.42 8.41
N SER A 64 2.26 14.39 8.04
CA SER A 64 2.47 15.80 8.36
C SER A 64 2.52 16.10 9.87
N SER A 65 2.10 15.18 10.73
CA SER A 65 2.24 15.33 12.18
C SER A 65 3.69 15.41 12.65
N CYS A 66 4.65 14.97 11.83
CA CYS A 66 6.09 15.08 12.10
C CYS A 66 6.72 16.33 11.46
N PHE A 67 5.94 17.37 11.18
CA PHE A 67 6.44 18.60 10.55
C PHE A 67 7.66 19.18 11.30
N GLY A 68 8.74 19.45 10.56
CA GLY A 68 9.99 19.99 11.10
C GLY A 68 11.05 18.94 11.48
N ASP A 69 10.69 17.65 11.61
CA ASP A 69 11.67 16.58 11.87
C ASP A 69 12.20 16.00 10.54
N THR A 70 13.38 16.46 10.11
CA THR A 70 14.03 16.02 8.87
C THR A 70 14.54 14.58 8.93
N THR A 71 14.56 13.95 10.10
CA THR A 71 14.96 12.54 10.26
C THR A 71 13.83 11.57 9.91
N LYS A 72 12.60 12.07 9.71
CA LYS A 72 11.41 11.25 9.44
C LYS A 72 11.06 11.31 7.97
N MET A 73 10.69 10.15 7.41
CA MET A 73 10.33 10.01 6.01
C MET A 73 9.10 9.13 5.84
N ARG A 74 8.13 9.59 5.04
CA ARG A 74 7.00 8.79 4.57
C ARG A 74 7.47 7.88 3.43
N ASN A 75 7.92 6.67 3.78
CA ASN A 75 8.43 5.70 2.81
C ASN A 75 8.00 4.25 3.13
N ARG A 76 7.13 4.06 4.14
CA ARG A 76 6.57 2.76 4.47
C ARG A 76 5.06 2.83 4.60
N LEU A 77 4.38 1.84 4.04
CA LEU A 77 2.96 1.58 4.28
C LEU A 77 2.84 0.44 5.30
N ILE A 78 2.02 0.66 6.33
CA ILE A 78 1.74 -0.29 7.40
C ILE A 78 0.38 -0.94 7.11
N LEU A 79 0.39 -2.27 6.99
CA LEU A 79 -0.76 -3.08 6.61
C LEU A 79 -1.08 -4.12 7.70
N PRO A 80 -1.90 -3.77 8.70
CA PRO A 80 -2.46 -4.74 9.61
C PRO A 80 -3.51 -5.62 8.91
N SER A 81 -3.53 -6.89 9.27
CA SER A 81 -4.50 -7.88 8.79
C SER A 81 -5.53 -8.15 9.88
N LEU A 82 -6.81 -7.91 9.58
CA LEU A 82 -7.89 -7.92 10.57
C LEU A 82 -8.06 -9.27 11.27
N ILE A 83 -7.86 -10.37 10.54
CA ILE A 83 -8.19 -11.72 11.02
C ILE A 83 -6.99 -12.48 11.58
N SER A 84 -5.81 -12.29 10.99
CA SER A 84 -4.61 -13.02 11.36
C SER A 84 -3.75 -12.29 12.40
N SER A 85 -4.06 -11.02 12.67
CA SER A 85 -3.24 -10.11 13.49
C SER A 85 -1.80 -9.89 12.96
N ARG A 86 -1.49 -10.34 11.74
CA ARG A 86 -0.21 -10.06 11.08
C ARG A 86 -0.12 -8.59 10.66
N ILE A 87 1.07 -8.01 10.80
CA ILE A 87 1.36 -6.65 10.35
C ILE A 87 2.46 -6.72 9.30
N TYR A 88 2.13 -6.35 8.07
CA TYR A 88 3.09 -6.23 7.00
C TYR A 88 3.60 -4.79 6.92
N VAL A 89 4.93 -4.65 6.75
CA VAL A 89 5.54 -3.35 6.45
C VAL A 89 5.98 -3.38 5.00
N VAL A 90 5.48 -2.42 4.22
CA VAL A 90 5.74 -2.33 2.77
C VAL A 90 6.65 -1.15 2.50
N ASP A 91 7.74 -1.37 1.77
CA ASP A 91 8.62 -0.35 1.24
C ASP A 91 8.02 0.26 -0.02
N THR A 92 7.65 1.54 0.08
CA THR A 92 7.16 2.37 -1.02
C THR A 92 8.17 3.43 -1.44
N GLY A 93 9.30 3.54 -0.73
CA GLY A 93 10.34 4.54 -0.98
C GLY A 93 11.30 4.16 -2.11
N THR A 94 11.65 2.87 -2.21
CA THR A 94 12.58 2.39 -3.26
C THR A 94 11.97 2.51 -4.66
N ASN A 95 10.71 2.06 -4.83
CA ASN A 95 9.95 2.22 -6.06
C ASN A 95 8.46 2.36 -5.73
N PRO A 96 7.88 3.57 -5.76
CA PRO A 96 6.47 3.78 -5.45
C PRO A 96 5.51 3.06 -6.41
N ARG A 97 5.90 2.87 -7.67
CA ARG A 97 5.06 2.19 -8.67
C ARG A 97 5.08 0.66 -8.54
N ALA A 98 6.11 0.10 -7.90
CA ALA A 98 6.25 -1.33 -7.63
C ALA A 98 6.76 -1.59 -6.19
N PRO A 99 5.90 -1.38 -5.17
CA PRO A 99 6.28 -1.55 -3.77
C PRO A 99 6.62 -3.01 -3.43
N ARG A 100 7.43 -3.21 -2.39
CA ARG A 100 7.89 -4.53 -1.95
C ARG A 100 7.73 -4.71 -0.44
N LEU A 101 7.71 -5.97 0.02
CA LEU A 101 7.74 -6.25 1.45
C LEU A 101 9.09 -5.79 2.05
N TYR A 102 9.01 -4.97 3.10
CA TYR A 102 10.16 -4.54 3.90
C TYR A 102 10.35 -5.44 5.11
N LYS A 103 9.25 -5.74 5.81
CA LYS A 103 9.23 -6.65 6.95
C LYS A 103 7.98 -7.50 6.87
N VAL A 104 8.19 -8.81 7.04
CA VAL A 104 7.14 -9.83 7.16
C VAL A 104 7.19 -10.33 8.60
N PRO A 105 6.03 -10.54 9.27
CA PRO A 105 5.99 -11.17 10.58
C PRO A 105 6.40 -12.63 10.55
#